data_AF-A0A4Y2EIS1-F1
#
_entry.id   AF-A0A4Y2EIS1-F1
#
_cell.length_a   1.000
_cell.length_b   1.000
_cell.length_c   1.000
_cell.angle_alpha   90.00
_cell.angle_beta   90.00
_cell.angle_gamma   90.00
#
_symmetry.space_group_name_H-M   'P 1'
#
loop_
_entity.id
_entity.type
_entity.pdbx_description
1 polymer ?
#
loop_
_entity_poly.entity_id
_entity_poly.type
_entity_poly.pdbx_seq_one_letter_code
_entity_poly.pdbx_strand_id
1 'polypeptide(L)'
;MREHGEYTDMTCCRINYLRYAPCLKNVSTDERKCANQYKKLANNHGGNPDDPNSVNVNYGLKLHCCAFTEFVECQHEFILRDCGHHAHQFFQSQLDRMSGSLLNEHCALFTHGSNACSFNQNVGVSLFSNDYYMYRSLCMLVTALTALLFFIQR
;
A
#
# COMPACT_ATOMS: atom_id res chain seq x y z
N MET A 1 41.11 -13.27 -19.80
CA MET A 1 39.63 -13.31 -19.98
C MET A 1 38.99 -12.79 -18.70
N ARG A 2 37.91 -12.01 -18.85
CA ARG A 2 37.30 -11.06 -17.89
C ARG A 2 38.05 -9.75 -17.78
N GLU A 3 37.49 -8.72 -18.42
CA GLU A 3 37.31 -7.36 -17.89
C GLU A 3 36.49 -6.55 -18.93
N HIS A 4 35.17 -6.75 -19.00
CA HIS A 4 34.24 -5.83 -19.68
C HIS A 4 32.84 -6.05 -19.10
N GLY A 5 32.25 -5.06 -18.40
CA GLY A 5 30.81 -5.12 -18.09
C GLY A 5 30.16 -4.22 -17.05
N GLU A 6 30.87 -3.35 -16.31
CA GLU A 6 30.27 -2.70 -15.12
C GLU A 6 29.85 -1.23 -15.28
N TYR A 7 29.66 -0.75 -16.53
CA TYR A 7 29.18 0.63 -16.78
C TYR A 7 27.90 0.69 -17.64
N THR A 8 27.43 -0.44 -18.19
CA THR A 8 26.28 -0.51 -19.10
C THR A 8 24.96 -0.93 -18.44
N ASP A 9 24.93 -1.26 -17.15
CA ASP A 9 23.73 -1.75 -16.46
C ASP A 9 22.81 -0.61 -15.95
N MET A 10 23.38 0.51 -15.48
CA MET A 10 22.62 1.59 -14.84
C MET A 10 21.74 2.39 -15.82
N THR A 11 22.22 2.65 -17.04
CA THR A 11 21.46 3.39 -18.06
C THR A 11 20.32 2.54 -18.63
N CYS A 12 20.54 1.24 -18.80
CA CYS A 12 19.51 0.28 -19.21
C CYS A 12 18.41 0.19 -18.13
N CYS A 13 18.79 0.18 -16.85
CA CYS A 13 17.86 0.21 -15.73
C CYS A 13 16.96 1.46 -15.78
N ARG A 14 17.54 2.66 -15.98
CA ARG A 14 16.75 3.89 -16.09
C ARG A 14 15.78 3.87 -17.26
N ILE A 15 16.22 3.44 -18.44
CA ILE A 15 15.38 3.43 -19.65
C ILE A 15 14.21 2.45 -19.50
N ASN A 16 14.49 1.23 -19.03
CA ASN A 16 13.44 0.22 -18.82
C ASN A 16 12.49 0.62 -17.69
N TYR A 17 13.00 1.21 -16.61
CA TYR A 17 12.16 1.76 -15.55
C TYR A 17 11.21 2.82 -16.10
N LEU A 18 11.71 3.82 -16.83
CA LEU A 18 10.87 4.87 -17.41
C LEU A 18 9.84 4.31 -18.41
N ARG A 19 10.22 3.26 -19.15
CA ARG A 19 9.31 2.56 -20.07
C ARG A 19 8.14 1.92 -19.35
N TYR A 20 8.37 1.25 -18.23
CA TYR A 20 7.33 0.52 -17.50
C TYR A 20 6.67 1.31 -16.36
N ALA A 21 7.23 2.47 -15.98
CA ALA A 21 6.74 3.31 -14.90
C ALA A 21 5.24 3.67 -14.99
N PRO A 22 4.67 4.01 -16.18
CA PRO A 22 3.23 4.27 -16.27
C PRO A 22 2.37 3.05 -15.89
N CYS A 23 2.81 1.86 -16.31
CA CYS A 23 2.11 0.62 -15.99
C CYS A 23 2.27 0.26 -14.51
N LEU A 24 3.48 0.35 -13.98
CA LEU A 24 3.76 0.12 -12.56
C LEU A 24 2.95 1.07 -11.67
N LYS A 25 2.84 2.34 -12.04
CA LYS A 25 2.01 3.32 -11.35
C LYS A 25 0.56 2.88 -11.34
N ASN A 26 0.00 2.50 -12.50
CA ASN A 26 -1.37 2.02 -12.59
C ASN A 26 -1.62 0.78 -11.72
N VAL A 27 -0.71 -0.19 -11.73
CA VAL A 27 -0.78 -1.37 -10.85
C VAL A 27 -0.79 -0.95 -9.37
N SER A 28 0.01 0.03 -9.00
CA SER A 28 0.17 0.47 -7.61
C SER A 28 -0.96 1.37 -7.10
N THR A 29 -1.68 2.08 -7.99
CA THR A 29 -2.71 3.06 -7.59
C THR A 29 -4.14 2.67 -7.93
N ASP A 30 -4.36 1.60 -8.70
CA ASP A 30 -5.71 1.09 -9.00
C ASP A 30 -6.25 0.26 -7.82
N GLU A 31 -7.43 0.63 -7.31
CA GLU A 31 -8.15 -0.03 -6.20
C GLU A 31 -8.49 -1.49 -6.48
N ARG A 32 -8.61 -1.86 -7.76
CA ARG A 32 -8.87 -3.24 -8.18
C ARG A 32 -7.58 -4.07 -8.28
N LYS A 33 -6.43 -3.44 -8.05
CA LYS A 33 -5.09 -4.04 -8.12
C LYS A 33 -4.42 -3.92 -6.76
N CYS A 34 -3.37 -3.09 -6.66
CA CYS A 34 -2.51 -3.03 -5.48
C CYS A 34 -2.67 -1.76 -4.63
N ALA A 35 -3.63 -0.88 -4.93
CA ALA A 35 -3.78 0.37 -4.16
C ALA A 35 -4.06 0.13 -2.69
N ASN A 36 -4.81 -0.91 -2.34
CA ASN A 36 -5.10 -1.23 -0.94
C ASN A 36 -3.84 -1.65 -0.16
N GLN A 37 -2.99 -2.47 -0.77
CA GLN A 37 -1.72 -2.92 -0.23
C GLN A 37 -0.74 -1.74 -0.13
N TYR A 38 -0.72 -0.88 -1.16
CA TYR A 38 0.07 0.35 -1.15
C TYR A 38 -0.34 1.29 -0.01
N LYS A 39 -1.65 1.50 0.19
CA LYS A 39 -2.18 2.31 1.31
C LYS A 39 -1.83 1.72 2.66
N LYS A 40 -1.99 0.41 2.84
CA LYS A 40 -1.58 -0.28 4.08
C LYS A 40 -0.10 -0.05 4.36
N LEU A 41 0.75 -0.25 3.36
CA LEU A 41 2.19 -0.01 3.48
C LEU A 41 2.50 1.44 3.88
N ALA A 42 1.84 2.42 3.22
CA ALA A 42 2.02 3.84 3.48
C ALA A 42 1.47 4.30 4.84
N ASN A 43 0.48 3.61 5.39
CA ASN A 43 -0.15 3.98 6.67
C ASN A 43 0.49 3.29 7.88
N ASN A 44 1.32 2.26 7.68
CA ASN A 44 1.92 1.47 8.75
C ASN A 44 3.17 2.12 9.39
N HIS A 45 3.21 3.46 9.48
CA HIS A 45 4.38 4.21 9.95
C HIS A 45 4.55 4.31 11.47
N GLY A 46 3.69 3.66 12.26
CA GLY A 46 3.82 3.65 13.71
C GLY A 46 2.61 2.97 14.30
N GLY A 47 2.83 2.19 15.36
CA GLY A 47 1.75 1.60 16.12
C GLY A 47 0.70 2.66 16.50
N ASN A 48 -0.55 2.23 16.61
CA ASN A 48 -1.61 3.08 17.11
C ASN A 48 -1.18 3.67 18.47
N PRO A 49 -1.18 5.00 18.68
CA PRO A 49 -0.76 5.60 19.95
C PRO A 49 -1.57 5.12 21.16
N ASP A 50 -2.76 4.56 20.92
CA ASP A 50 -3.65 4.01 21.95
C ASP A 50 -3.44 2.51 22.25
N ASP A 51 -2.52 1.84 21.53
CA ASP A 51 -2.18 0.43 21.80
C ASP A 51 -1.02 0.36 22.81
N PRO A 52 -1.20 -0.27 23.99
CA PRO A 52 -0.12 -0.45 24.98
C PRO A 52 1.07 -1.26 24.44
N ASN A 53 0.92 -1.97 23.31
CA ASN A 53 2.03 -2.63 22.60
C ASN A 53 2.75 -1.76 21.56
N SER A 54 2.29 -0.53 21.30
CA SER A 54 2.86 0.40 20.31
C SER A 54 4.27 0.89 20.65
N VAL A 55 4.69 0.73 21.91
CA VAL A 55 6.07 1.00 22.37
C VAL A 55 7.06 -0.06 21.85
N ASN A 56 6.57 -1.20 21.35
CA ASN A 56 7.43 -2.24 20.81
C ASN A 56 7.79 -1.94 19.35
N VAL A 57 8.99 -1.42 19.14
CA VAL A 57 9.59 -1.18 17.81
C VAL A 57 9.48 -2.42 16.90
N ASN A 58 9.56 -3.64 17.46
CA ASN A 58 9.43 -4.86 16.68
C ASN A 58 8.00 -5.09 16.16
N TYR A 59 6.97 -4.55 16.82
CA TYR A 59 5.58 -4.66 16.37
C TYR A 59 5.31 -3.75 15.17
N GLY A 60 5.77 -2.49 15.22
CA GLY A 60 5.70 -1.57 14.09
C GLY A 60 6.50 -2.08 12.88
N LEU A 61 7.71 -2.61 13.13
CA LEU A 61 8.54 -3.22 12.11
C LEU A 61 7.84 -4.45 11.49
N LYS A 62 7.30 -5.34 12.31
CA LYS A 62 6.52 -6.50 11.85
C LYS A 62 5.36 -6.08 10.95
N LEU A 63 4.59 -5.07 11.34
CA LEU A 63 3.45 -4.57 10.57
C LEU A 63 3.89 -4.01 9.21
N HIS A 64 4.99 -3.25 9.20
CA HIS A 64 5.57 -2.70 7.98
C HIS A 64 6.09 -3.81 7.05
N CYS A 65 6.86 -4.76 7.58
CA CYS A 65 7.41 -5.89 6.83
C CYS A 65 6.33 -6.77 6.19
N CYS A 66 5.24 -7.07 6.91
CA CYS A 66 4.14 -7.86 6.38
C CYS A 66 3.40 -7.12 5.27
N ALA A 67 3.07 -5.83 5.47
CA ALA A 67 2.40 -5.03 4.45
C ALA A 67 3.28 -4.81 3.21
N PHE A 68 4.59 -4.69 3.40
CA PHE A 68 5.55 -4.58 2.32
C PHE A 68 5.58 -5.85 1.46
N THR A 69 5.62 -7.02 2.11
CA THR A 69 5.60 -8.33 1.43
C THR A 69 4.30 -8.52 0.63
N GLU A 70 3.14 -8.24 1.22
CA GLU A 70 1.83 -8.28 0.53
C GLU A 70 1.80 -7.37 -0.70
N PHE A 71 2.43 -6.18 -0.60
CA PHE A 71 2.46 -5.23 -1.70
C PHE A 71 3.35 -5.72 -2.86
N VAL A 72 4.53 -6.27 -2.57
CA VAL A 72 5.45 -6.80 -3.59
C VAL A 72 4.82 -7.97 -4.35
N GLU A 73 4.13 -8.87 -3.66
CA GLU A 73 3.42 -9.99 -4.29
C GLU A 73 2.31 -9.53 -5.22
N CYS A 74 1.50 -8.57 -4.75
CA CYS A 74 0.47 -7.97 -5.58
C CYS A 74 1.08 -7.35 -6.85
N GLN A 75 2.20 -6.62 -6.71
CA GLN A 75 2.91 -6.06 -7.85
C GLN A 75 3.38 -7.15 -8.82
N HIS A 76 3.98 -8.24 -8.36
CA HIS A 76 4.43 -9.33 -9.23
C HIS A 76 3.29 -9.92 -10.08
N GLU A 77 2.14 -10.19 -9.47
CA GLU A 77 0.97 -10.75 -10.17
C GLU A 77 0.46 -9.79 -11.26
N PHE A 78 0.19 -8.54 -10.90
CA PHE A 78 -0.40 -7.58 -11.83
C PHE A 78 0.58 -7.00 -12.84
N ILE A 79 1.89 -6.93 -12.54
CA ILE A 79 2.90 -6.57 -13.53
C ILE A 79 2.98 -7.65 -14.62
N LEU A 80 2.99 -8.94 -14.24
CA LEU A 80 3.00 -10.03 -15.22
C LEU A 80 1.75 -10.00 -16.11
N ARG A 81 0.58 -9.80 -15.48
CA ARG A 81 -0.71 -9.79 -16.16
C ARG A 81 -0.92 -8.57 -17.06
N ASP A 82 -0.59 -7.38 -16.57
CA ASP A 82 -0.99 -6.11 -17.21
C ASP A 82 0.16 -5.41 -17.94
N CYS A 83 1.39 -5.54 -17.44
CA CYS A 83 2.57 -4.86 -18.00
C CYS A 83 3.40 -5.77 -18.93
N GLY A 84 3.13 -7.08 -18.90
CA GLY A 84 3.73 -8.09 -19.76
C GLY A 84 5.00 -8.73 -19.20
N HIS A 85 5.42 -9.80 -19.85
CA HIS A 85 6.49 -10.68 -19.36
C HIS A 85 7.85 -9.96 -19.18
N HIS A 86 8.24 -9.09 -20.11
CA HIS A 86 9.50 -8.34 -20.00
C HIS A 86 9.48 -7.33 -18.85
N ALA A 87 8.33 -6.70 -18.58
CA ALA A 87 8.18 -5.82 -17.42
C ALA A 87 8.28 -6.60 -16.12
N HIS A 88 7.67 -7.80 -16.08
CA HIS A 88 7.76 -8.69 -14.94
C HIS A 88 9.20 -9.15 -14.66
N GLN A 89 9.93 -9.61 -15.67
CA GLN A 89 11.34 -9.98 -15.52
C GLN A 89 12.21 -8.81 -15.04
N PHE A 90 11.98 -7.61 -15.60
CA PHE A 90 12.68 -6.40 -15.16
C PHE A 90 12.39 -6.10 -13.69
N PHE A 91 11.12 -6.02 -13.30
CA PHE A 91 10.73 -5.66 -11.94
C PHE A 91 10.97 -6.76 -10.92
N GLN A 92 10.95 -8.04 -11.28
CA GLN A 92 11.29 -9.12 -10.36
C GLN A 92 12.71 -8.94 -9.82
N SER A 93 13.69 -8.79 -10.71
CA SER A 93 15.09 -8.55 -10.31
C SER A 93 15.33 -7.24 -9.56
N GLN A 94 14.52 -6.21 -9.86
CA GLN A 94 14.67 -4.86 -9.32
C GLN A 94 13.94 -4.68 -8.00
N LEU A 95 12.73 -5.24 -7.85
CA LEU A 95 12.01 -5.30 -6.59
C LEU A 95 12.80 -6.16 -5.62
N ASP A 96 13.32 -7.32 -6.01
CA ASP A 96 14.17 -8.15 -5.15
C ASP A 96 15.47 -7.43 -4.72
N ARG A 97 16.08 -6.60 -5.57
CA ARG A 97 17.27 -5.80 -5.20
C ARG A 97 16.96 -4.57 -4.34
N MET A 98 15.94 -3.79 -4.69
CA MET A 98 15.55 -2.58 -3.96
C MET A 98 14.96 -2.92 -2.60
N SER A 99 14.17 -4.00 -2.54
CA SER A 99 13.62 -4.50 -1.30
C SER A 99 14.58 -5.40 -0.55
N GLY A 100 15.54 -6.06 -1.20
CA GLY A 100 16.40 -7.06 -0.59
C GLY A 100 17.27 -6.55 0.56
N SER A 101 17.68 -5.28 0.53
CA SER A 101 18.39 -4.68 1.68
C SER A 101 17.45 -4.52 2.89
N LEU A 102 16.26 -3.96 2.67
CA LEU A 102 15.25 -3.77 3.71
C LEU A 102 14.68 -5.11 4.22
N LEU A 103 14.36 -6.02 3.31
CA LEU A 103 13.78 -7.33 3.60
C LEU A 103 14.77 -8.26 4.30
N ASN A 104 16.01 -8.36 3.81
CA ASN A 104 16.98 -9.31 4.38
C ASN A 104 17.66 -8.81 5.65
N GLU A 105 17.74 -7.50 5.89
CA GLU A 105 18.39 -6.96 7.08
C GLU A 105 17.39 -6.70 8.22
N HIS A 106 16.20 -6.20 7.90
CA HIS A 106 15.21 -5.79 8.92
C HIS A 106 13.96 -6.68 8.96
N CYS A 107 13.60 -7.34 7.86
CA CYS A 107 12.39 -8.16 7.78
C CYS A 107 12.65 -9.66 7.59
N ALA A 108 13.89 -10.15 7.78
CA ALA A 108 14.25 -11.55 7.53
C ALA A 108 13.47 -12.53 8.42
N LEU A 109 12.96 -12.06 9.56
CA LEU A 109 12.10 -12.81 10.47
C LEU A 109 10.61 -12.78 10.09
N PHE A 110 10.23 -11.98 9.08
CA PHE A 110 8.86 -11.66 8.69
C PHE A 110 8.63 -11.93 7.20
N THR A 111 9.19 -13.03 6.67
CA THR A 111 9.08 -13.42 5.27
C THR A 111 7.78 -14.15 4.96
N HIS A 112 7.36 -14.11 3.69
CA HIS A 112 6.18 -14.81 3.17
C HIS A 112 6.14 -16.29 3.59
N GLY A 113 4.97 -16.77 4.01
CA GLY A 113 4.75 -18.14 4.47
C GLY A 113 5.16 -18.42 5.92
N SER A 114 5.80 -17.48 6.61
CA SER A 114 5.91 -17.55 8.07
C SER A 114 4.56 -17.21 8.69
N ASN A 115 4.12 -17.99 9.69
CA ASN A 115 2.95 -17.64 10.51
C ASN A 115 3.13 -16.31 11.29
N ALA A 116 4.27 -15.63 11.09
CA ALA A 116 4.54 -14.32 11.68
C ALA A 116 3.53 -13.28 11.16
N CYS A 117 3.17 -13.30 9.87
CA CYS A 117 2.21 -12.34 9.30
C CYS A 117 0.75 -12.77 9.44
N SER A 118 0.45 -13.84 10.20
CA SER A 118 -0.92 -14.21 10.55
C SER A 118 -1.50 -13.22 11.57
N PHE A 119 -1.98 -12.08 11.08
CA PHE A 119 -2.85 -11.21 11.85
C PHE A 119 -4.23 -11.83 11.82
N ASN A 120 -4.75 -12.22 12.98
CA ASN A 120 -6.17 -12.53 13.13
C ASN A 120 -6.94 -11.32 12.58
N GLN A 121 -7.69 -11.51 11.49
CA GLN A 121 -8.37 -10.46 10.72
C GLN A 121 -9.59 -9.86 11.46
N ASN A 122 -9.43 -9.57 12.75
CA ASN A 122 -10.41 -8.87 13.58
C ASN A 122 -9.90 -7.50 14.01
N VAL A 123 -9.12 -6.83 13.17
CA VAL A 123 -8.98 -5.36 13.28
C VAL A 123 -10.05 -4.78 12.38
N GLY A 124 -11.23 -4.58 12.98
CA GLY A 124 -12.41 -4.07 12.31
C GLY A 124 -12.10 -2.78 11.56
N VAL A 125 -12.20 -2.84 10.23
CA VAL A 125 -12.40 -1.65 9.42
C VAL A 125 -13.85 -1.20 9.66
N SER A 126 -14.06 -0.50 10.77
CA SER A 126 -15.34 0.14 11.09
C SER A 126 -15.09 1.62 11.37
N LEU A 127 -14.65 2.37 10.36
CA LEU A 127 -14.52 3.82 10.45
C LEU A 127 -15.05 4.59 9.22
N PHE A 128 -15.96 4.02 8.43
CA PHE A 128 -16.67 4.79 7.38
C PHE A 128 -18.20 4.69 7.42
N SER A 129 -18.79 4.23 8.51
CA SER A 129 -20.26 4.23 8.64
C SER A 129 -20.82 5.46 9.36
N ASN A 130 -20.05 6.15 10.22
CA ASN A 130 -20.61 7.22 11.07
C ASN A 130 -20.67 8.61 10.41
N ASP A 131 -19.76 8.97 9.50
CA ASP A 131 -19.78 10.30 8.87
C ASP A 131 -20.99 10.50 7.94
N TYR A 132 -21.50 9.42 7.32
CA TYR A 132 -22.69 9.47 6.47
C TYR A 132 -23.98 9.77 7.25
N TYR A 133 -24.15 9.20 8.45
CA TYR A 133 -25.33 9.47 9.29
C TYR A 133 -25.28 10.87 9.92
N MET A 134 -24.08 11.33 10.29
CA MET A 134 -23.88 12.71 10.75
C MET A 134 -24.22 13.72 9.65
N TYR A 135 -23.67 13.56 8.44
CA TYR A 135 -23.95 14.46 7.32
C TYR A 135 -25.42 14.42 6.87
N ARG A 136 -26.05 13.25 6.87
CA ARG A 136 -27.50 13.13 6.60
C ARG A 136 -28.37 13.81 7.65
N SER A 137 -28.05 13.67 8.93
CA SER A 137 -28.83 14.27 10.02
C SER A 137 -28.72 15.79 9.99
N LEU A 138 -27.52 16.32 9.76
CA LEU A 138 -27.28 17.76 9.57
C LEU A 138 -28.04 18.30 8.35
N CYS A 139 -28.04 17.59 7.23
CA CYS A 139 -28.76 18.01 6.02
C CYS A 139 -30.29 18.07 6.23
N MET A 140 -30.87 17.12 6.98
CA MET A 140 -32.29 17.13 7.32
C MET A 140 -32.65 18.30 8.25
N LEU A 141 -31.78 18.63 9.20
CA LEU A 141 -32.01 19.78 10.11
C LEU A 141 -31.90 21.12 9.36
N VAL A 142 -30.90 21.26 8.47
CA VAL A 142 -30.72 22.49 7.68
C VAL A 142 -31.90 22.70 6.72
N THR A 143 -32.40 21.65 6.08
CA THR A 143 -33.57 21.77 5.18
C THR A 143 -34.87 22.04 5.94
N ALA A 144 -35.05 21.48 7.14
CA ALA A 144 -36.20 21.81 7.99
C ALA A 144 -36.16 23.27 8.48
N LEU A 145 -34.98 23.76 8.90
CA LEU A 145 -34.81 25.14 9.34
C LEU A 145 -35.02 26.15 8.21
N THR A 146 -34.52 25.87 7.00
CA THR A 146 -34.73 26.76 5.84
C THR A 146 -36.20 26.78 5.42
N ALA A 147 -36.90 25.65 5.48
CA ALA A 147 -38.34 25.59 5.21
C ALA A 147 -39.15 26.38 6.25
N LEU A 148 -38.83 26.24 7.54
CA LEU A 148 -39.50 27.01 8.62
C LEU A 148 -39.30 28.51 8.46
N LEU A 149 -38.08 28.95 8.13
CA LEU A 149 -37.81 30.37 7.86
C LEU A 149 -38.62 30.88 6.65
N PHE A 150 -38.79 30.07 5.61
CA PHE A 150 -39.65 30.40 4.47
C PHE A 150 -41.14 30.52 4.83
N PHE A 151 -41.63 29.68 5.75
CA PHE A 151 -43.02 29.75 6.24
C PHE A 151 -43.26 30.94 7.16
N ILE A 152 -42.25 31.38 7.92
CA ILE A 152 -42.37 32.54 8.81
C ILE A 152 -42.30 33.86 8.02
N GLN A 153 -41.65 33.87 6.86
CA GLN A 153 -41.60 35.05 5.98
C GLN A 153 -42.76 35.16 4.97
N ARG A 154 -43.77 34.28 5.06
CA ARG A 154 -44.99 34.31 4.24
C ARG A 154 -46.20 34.56 5.12
#